data_AF-A0A941WJF2-F1
#
_entry.id   AF-A0A941WJF2-F1
#
_cell.length_a   1.000
_cell.length_b   1.000
_cell.length_c   1.000
_cell.angle_alpha   90.00
_cell.angle_beta   90.00
_cell.angle_gamma   90.00
#
_symmetry.space_group_name_H-M   'P 1'
#
loop_
_entity.id
_entity.type
_entity.pdbx_description
1 polymer ?
#
loop_
_entity_poly.entity_id
_entity_poly.type
_entity_poly.pdbx_seq_one_letter_code
_entity_poly.pdbx_strand_id
1 'polypeptide(L)'
;MSYFIKLRNWFTSQEHLLFLFALLFIVPNCVLFFTEPLPVTVGVASLILPYAFWVGLLLLARKPGIVVWCLLPKVILDGGQLVLLYLFGESVIAVDMFLNLTSSTASEASELLGNIFLVIIGVFFFYTLPTLLLAVWSVRMKKKLTNSFRKRWAVRSLGVFILGIILCMLAPIQGHMVSLKNDFYPGNALYNLYFAINKAEKNSNYHITSSDFTFHATKNVQTEGKREIYVLVVGETSRAMEWSLYGYERKTTPRMEKLDGLVHFTDVVTQSNNTHKSVPIILSAASAEDYGVIYDEKSIVTAFKEAGFHTVVIANQNLSTSMIGSFYREADTFIDMSQFKPKSAYLTSLHDGELLPYLQKEVDKTDGNLFFVIHTYGSHFNYHERYPKDFAFYTPDKAEGIRASYKKQLRNSYDNSIHYTDYVLGEIADMMKKTDACVSMLYLSDHGEDIFDDARARYLHASPIPTYYQLHIPYIIWFSDAYRATYPEKYQTTMAHQA
;
A
#
# COMPACT_ATOMS: atom_id res chain seq x y z
N MET A 1 -14.84 49.46 2.70
CA MET A 1 -13.96 49.99 1.63
C MET A 1 -12.49 50.15 2.04
N SER A 2 -12.17 50.76 3.20
CA SER A 2 -10.79 50.92 3.71
C SER A 2 -10.00 49.59 3.87
N TYR A 3 -10.65 48.53 4.35
CA TYR A 3 -10.01 47.23 4.56
C TYR A 3 -9.60 46.54 3.24
N PHE A 4 -10.45 46.59 2.22
CA PHE A 4 -10.16 46.05 0.89
C PHE A 4 -9.00 46.77 0.20
N ILE A 5 -8.90 48.10 0.38
CA ILE A 5 -7.78 48.90 -0.16
C ILE A 5 -6.48 48.54 0.56
N LYS A 6 -6.50 48.39 1.89
CA LYS A 6 -5.34 47.93 2.67
C LYS A 6 -4.88 46.53 2.27
N LEU A 7 -5.82 45.59 2.11
CA LEU A 7 -5.52 44.23 1.69
C LEU A 7 -4.93 44.19 0.27
N ARG A 8 -5.53 44.93 -0.68
CA ARG A 8 -5.00 45.07 -2.04
C ARG A 8 -3.58 45.66 -2.04
N ASN A 9 -3.35 46.70 -1.25
CA ASN A 9 -2.04 47.33 -1.14
C ASN A 9 -1.00 46.40 -0.51
N TRP A 10 -1.39 45.56 0.45
CA TRP A 10 -0.52 44.56 1.07
C TRP A 10 0.01 43.56 0.05
N PHE A 11 -0.88 42.99 -0.76
CA PHE A 11 -0.46 42.09 -1.82
C PHE A 11 0.53 42.82 -2.77
N THR A 12 0.39 44.13 -3.04
CA THR A 12 1.20 44.84 -4.07
C THR A 12 2.68 45.07 -3.68
N SER A 13 3.20 44.33 -2.70
CA SER A 13 4.59 44.34 -2.27
C SER A 13 5.24 42.98 -2.52
N GLN A 14 6.38 42.98 -3.22
CA GLN A 14 7.17 41.76 -3.41
C GLN A 14 7.70 41.22 -2.07
N GLU A 15 7.92 42.10 -1.08
CA GLU A 15 8.40 41.72 0.24
C GLU A 15 7.35 40.90 1.00
N HIS A 16 6.09 41.33 0.96
CA HIS A 16 4.98 40.60 1.57
C HIS A 16 4.74 39.25 0.89
N LEU A 17 4.77 39.21 -0.44
CA LEU A 17 4.64 37.96 -1.18
C LEU A 17 5.76 36.98 -0.89
N LEU A 18 6.99 37.46 -0.68
CA LEU A 18 8.10 36.59 -0.31
C LEU A 18 7.83 35.84 0.99
N PHE A 19 7.38 36.53 2.05
CA PHE A 19 7.04 35.88 3.32
C PHE A 19 5.81 35.00 3.20
N LEU A 20 4.81 35.40 2.41
CA LEU A 20 3.66 34.56 2.14
C LEU A 20 4.03 33.25 1.45
N PHE A 21 4.90 33.29 0.43
CA PHE A 21 5.39 32.08 -0.23
C PHE A 21 6.21 31.21 0.72
N ALA A 22 7.07 31.81 1.56
CA ALA A 22 7.83 31.06 2.56
C ALA A 22 6.90 30.36 3.57
N LEU A 23 5.85 31.03 4.03
CA LEU A 23 4.82 30.45 4.90
C LEU A 23 4.05 29.32 4.20
N LEU A 24 3.63 29.53 2.95
CA LEU A 24 2.95 28.50 2.15
C LEU A 24 3.84 27.25 1.99
N PHE A 25 5.13 27.43 1.71
CA PHE A 25 6.07 26.32 1.52
C PHE A 25 6.37 25.51 2.78
N ILE A 26 6.01 26.01 3.96
CA ILE A 26 6.14 25.29 5.22
C ILE A 26 4.82 24.78 5.78
N VAL A 27 3.68 24.95 5.10
CA VAL A 27 2.38 24.45 5.58
C VAL A 27 2.43 22.95 5.92
N PRO A 28 3.02 22.06 5.10
CA PRO A 28 3.16 20.65 5.49
C PRO A 28 4.01 20.46 6.76
N ASN A 29 5.10 21.22 6.91
CA ASN A 29 5.95 21.17 8.12
C ASN A 29 5.18 21.61 9.38
N CYS A 30 4.33 22.63 9.26
CA CYS A 30 3.48 23.09 10.36
C CYS A 30 2.52 22.01 10.83
N VAL A 31 1.94 21.23 9.91
CA VAL A 31 1.08 20.09 10.28
C VAL A 31 1.92 18.98 10.91
N LEU A 32 3.03 18.59 10.27
CA LEU A 32 3.95 17.56 10.76
C LEU A 32 4.51 17.86 12.15
N PHE A 33 4.71 19.13 12.49
CA PHE A 33 5.15 19.54 13.83
C PHE A 33 4.18 19.10 14.94
N PHE A 34 2.88 19.02 14.66
CA PHE A 34 1.87 18.59 15.64
C PHE A 34 1.56 17.09 15.56
N THR A 35 1.83 16.45 14.42
CA THR A 35 1.46 15.05 14.18
C THR A 35 2.63 14.10 14.43
N GLU A 36 3.88 14.52 14.19
CA GLU A 36 5.05 13.69 14.40
C GLU A 36 5.53 13.75 15.87
N PRO A 37 5.83 12.59 16.50
CA PRO A 37 6.32 12.53 17.87
C PRO A 37 7.81 12.89 17.97
N LEU A 38 8.22 14.03 17.40
CA LEU A 38 9.60 14.49 17.42
C LEU A 38 9.95 15.16 18.76
N PRO A 39 11.19 15.02 19.26
CA PRO A 39 11.67 15.80 20.40
C PRO A 39 11.52 17.30 20.14
N VAL A 40 11.26 18.09 21.18
CA VAL A 40 10.95 19.53 21.05
C VAL A 40 12.02 20.30 20.27
N THR A 41 13.32 19.99 20.46
CA THR A 41 14.39 20.66 19.73
C THR A 41 14.35 20.35 18.23
N VAL A 42 14.06 19.09 17.88
CA VAL A 42 13.96 18.60 16.51
C VAL A 42 12.68 19.12 15.85
N GLY A 43 11.55 19.13 16.56
CA GLY A 43 10.29 19.71 16.07
C GLY A 43 10.44 21.21 15.79
N VAL A 44 11.07 21.99 16.68
CA VAL A 44 11.31 23.41 16.39
C VAL A 44 12.27 23.56 15.21
N ALA A 45 13.32 22.74 15.14
CA ALA A 45 14.25 22.72 14.01
C ALA A 45 13.55 22.40 12.68
N SER A 46 12.58 21.47 12.67
CA SER A 46 11.84 21.04 11.48
C SER A 46 10.91 22.13 10.92
N LEU A 47 10.61 23.17 11.70
CA LEU A 47 9.95 24.38 11.21
C LEU A 47 10.95 25.44 10.74
N ILE A 48 11.94 25.77 11.57
CA ILE A 48 12.80 26.93 11.29
C ILE A 48 13.83 26.66 10.18
N LEU A 49 14.35 25.42 10.06
CA LEU A 49 15.29 25.06 9.00
C LEU A 49 14.65 25.17 7.61
N PRO A 50 13.51 24.50 7.32
CA PRO A 50 12.86 24.66 6.02
C PRO A 50 12.42 26.09 5.76
N TYR A 51 11.88 26.80 6.77
CA TYR A 51 11.48 28.20 6.59
C TYR A 51 12.65 29.08 6.16
N ALA A 52 13.78 29.00 6.86
CA ALA A 52 14.99 29.75 6.55
C ALA A 52 15.58 29.36 5.18
N PHE A 53 15.53 28.08 4.83
CA PHE A 53 15.93 27.60 3.51
C PHE A 53 15.06 28.21 2.40
N TRP A 54 13.74 28.15 2.53
CA TRP A 54 12.81 28.67 1.52
C TRP A 54 12.90 30.19 1.36
N VAL A 55 13.03 30.94 2.45
CA VAL A 55 13.29 32.39 2.39
C VAL A 55 14.58 32.66 1.60
N GLY A 56 15.67 31.94 1.89
CA GLY A 56 16.94 32.08 1.17
C GLY A 56 16.80 31.79 -0.32
N LEU A 57 16.07 30.74 -0.69
CA LEU A 57 15.87 30.35 -2.08
C LEU A 57 14.96 31.33 -2.84
N LEU A 58 13.87 31.79 -2.23
CA LEU A 58 12.96 32.78 -2.82
C LEU A 58 13.66 34.12 -3.11
N LEU A 59 14.73 34.43 -2.38
CA LEU A 59 15.56 35.61 -2.59
C LEU A 59 16.49 35.51 -3.83
N LEU A 60 16.62 34.35 -4.48
CA LEU A 60 17.45 34.19 -5.68
C LEU A 60 16.99 35.07 -6.86
N ALA A 61 15.67 35.25 -7.00
CA ALA A 61 15.10 36.18 -7.98
C ALA A 61 14.69 37.50 -7.34
N ARG A 62 14.72 38.59 -8.11
CA ARG A 62 14.13 39.89 -7.67
C ARG A 62 12.59 39.86 -7.62
N LYS A 63 11.98 38.82 -8.18
CA LYS A 63 10.54 38.54 -8.14
C LYS A 63 10.37 37.10 -7.64
N PRO A 64 10.00 36.88 -6.37
CA PRO A 64 9.95 35.55 -5.77
C PRO A 64 9.01 34.59 -6.52
N GLY A 65 7.97 35.09 -7.19
CA GLY A 65 7.10 34.27 -8.04
C GLY A 65 7.82 33.52 -9.17
N ILE A 66 8.97 34.00 -9.65
CA ILE A 66 9.80 33.26 -10.62
C ILE A 66 10.33 31.98 -9.98
N VAL A 67 10.85 32.08 -8.75
CA VAL A 67 11.38 30.93 -8.01
C VAL A 67 10.26 29.93 -7.70
N VAL A 68 9.07 30.42 -7.32
CA VAL A 68 7.90 29.54 -7.09
C VAL A 68 7.55 28.73 -8.33
N TRP A 69 7.54 29.35 -9.52
CA TRP A 69 7.30 28.62 -10.78
C TRP A 69 8.41 27.63 -11.13
N CYS A 70 9.68 27.95 -10.87
CA CYS A 70 10.78 26.99 -10.99
C CYS A 70 10.63 25.81 -10.01
N LEU A 71 9.96 26.02 -8.88
CA LEU A 71 9.65 25.01 -7.87
C LEU A 71 8.24 24.43 -8.00
N LEU A 72 7.64 24.45 -9.19
CA LEU A 72 6.35 23.79 -9.43
C LEU A 72 6.32 22.33 -8.93
N PRO A 73 7.36 21.49 -9.15
CA PRO A 73 7.39 20.13 -8.61
C PRO A 73 7.27 20.09 -7.08
N LYS A 74 7.87 21.06 -6.37
CA LYS A 74 7.73 21.19 -4.92
C LYS A 74 6.29 21.50 -4.55
N VAL A 75 5.65 22.47 -5.21
CA VAL A 75 4.25 22.84 -4.91
C VAL A 75 3.31 21.64 -5.09
N ILE A 76 3.57 20.81 -6.10
CA ILE A 76 2.83 19.55 -6.32
C ILE A 76 3.12 18.55 -5.19
N LEU A 77 4.38 18.38 -4.79
CA LEU A 77 4.77 17.51 -3.68
C LEU A 77 4.08 17.91 -2.37
N ASP A 78 4.01 19.22 -2.07
CA ASP A 78 3.28 19.73 -0.90
C ASP A 78 1.79 19.42 -0.98
N GLY A 79 1.19 19.60 -2.17
CA GLY A 79 -0.21 19.23 -2.39
C GLY A 79 -0.45 17.75 -2.10
N GLY A 80 0.41 16.87 -2.62
CA GLY A 80 0.38 15.44 -2.31
C GLY A 80 0.52 15.16 -0.82
N GLN A 81 1.51 15.76 -0.15
CA GLN A 81 1.73 15.60 1.28
C GLN A 81 0.53 16.06 2.12
N LEU A 82 -0.15 17.15 1.75
CA LEU A 82 -1.35 17.62 2.45
C LEU A 82 -2.54 16.68 2.27
N VAL A 83 -2.70 16.08 1.09
CA VAL A 83 -3.71 15.03 0.86
C VAL A 83 -3.40 13.81 1.74
N LEU A 84 -2.14 13.41 1.86
CA LEU A 84 -1.77 12.28 2.71
C LEU A 84 -1.97 12.56 4.21
N LEU A 85 -1.60 13.76 4.68
CA LEU A 85 -1.83 14.17 6.06
C LEU A 85 -3.33 14.17 6.39
N TYR A 86 -4.20 14.46 5.43
CA TYR A 86 -5.64 14.31 5.62
C TYR A 86 -6.07 12.84 5.77
N LEU A 87 -5.44 11.91 5.04
CA LEU A 87 -5.82 10.49 5.05
C LEU A 87 -5.28 9.73 6.25
N PHE A 88 -3.99 9.89 6.56
CA PHE A 88 -3.29 9.10 7.56
C PHE A 88 -3.09 9.86 8.88
N GLY A 89 -3.26 11.18 8.88
CA GLY A 89 -3.10 12.02 10.06
C GLY A 89 -1.66 12.31 10.46
N GLU A 90 -0.70 11.52 9.98
CA GLU A 90 0.73 11.61 10.30
C GLU A 90 1.58 11.08 9.14
N SER A 91 2.90 11.20 9.30
CA SER A 91 3.96 10.74 8.41
C SER A 91 4.08 11.44 7.06
N VAL A 92 5.29 11.36 6.49
CA VAL A 92 5.59 11.86 5.15
C VAL A 92 5.26 10.84 4.07
N ILE A 93 5.18 11.29 2.81
CA ILE A 93 4.99 10.39 1.66
C ILE A 93 6.04 9.27 1.71
N ALA A 94 5.59 8.04 1.94
CA ALA A 94 6.45 6.87 2.03
C ALA A 94 6.91 6.39 0.64
N VAL A 95 8.01 5.64 0.61
CA VAL A 95 8.54 4.99 -0.60
C VAL A 95 7.46 4.19 -1.33
N ASP A 96 6.71 3.43 -0.56
CA ASP A 96 5.68 2.52 -1.02
C ASP A 96 4.54 3.25 -1.76
N MET A 97 4.22 4.46 -1.33
CA MET A 97 3.18 5.28 -1.96
C MET A 97 3.63 5.82 -3.33
N PHE A 98 4.93 6.10 -3.50
CA PHE A 98 5.49 6.43 -4.81
C PHE A 98 5.50 5.21 -5.74
N LEU A 99 5.81 4.02 -5.22
CA LEU A 99 5.77 2.78 -6.00
C LEU A 99 4.35 2.49 -6.47
N ASN A 100 3.36 2.60 -5.59
CA ASN A 100 1.95 2.41 -5.94
C ASN A 100 1.50 3.36 -7.05
N LEU A 101 1.90 4.63 -7.06
CA LEU A 101 1.60 5.54 -8.19
C LEU A 101 2.08 5.03 -9.56
N THR A 102 3.13 4.21 -9.60
CA THR A 102 3.70 3.65 -10.83
C THR A 102 3.23 2.23 -11.16
N SER A 103 2.77 1.47 -10.16
CA SER A 103 2.33 0.08 -10.32
C SER A 103 0.82 -0.12 -10.26
N SER A 104 0.08 0.82 -9.66
CA SER A 104 -1.37 0.71 -9.47
C SER A 104 -2.12 0.79 -10.79
N THR A 105 -3.22 0.06 -10.83
CA THR A 105 -4.10 -0.03 -11.99
C THR A 105 -4.98 1.21 -12.13
N ALA A 106 -5.55 1.45 -13.31
CA ALA A 106 -6.51 2.53 -13.48
C ALA A 106 -7.75 2.37 -12.56
N SER A 107 -8.17 1.14 -12.28
CA SER A 107 -9.25 0.88 -11.31
C SER A 107 -8.84 1.27 -9.89
N GLU A 108 -7.70 0.81 -9.40
CA GLU A 108 -7.19 1.10 -8.05
C GLU A 108 -6.91 2.60 -7.85
N ALA A 109 -6.29 3.24 -8.85
CA ALA A 109 -6.09 4.68 -8.85
C ALA A 109 -7.43 5.43 -8.87
N SER A 110 -8.43 4.96 -9.61
CA SER A 110 -9.77 5.58 -9.65
C SER A 110 -10.58 5.37 -8.37
N GLU A 111 -10.46 4.21 -7.71
CA GLU A 111 -11.10 3.90 -6.43
C GLU A 111 -10.53 4.81 -5.33
N LEU A 112 -9.20 4.94 -5.27
CA LEU A 112 -8.54 5.87 -4.36
C LEU A 112 -8.93 7.32 -4.69
N LEU A 113 -8.74 7.75 -5.94
CA LEU A 113 -9.03 9.13 -6.38
C LEU A 113 -10.49 9.50 -6.15
N GLY A 114 -11.44 8.61 -6.43
CA GLY A 114 -12.87 8.87 -6.26
C GLY A 114 -13.25 9.17 -4.81
N ASN A 115 -12.66 8.44 -3.87
CA ASN A 115 -12.93 8.61 -2.44
C ASN A 115 -12.23 9.84 -1.83
N ILE A 116 -11.10 10.26 -2.40
CA ILE A 116 -10.33 11.42 -1.92
C ILE A 116 -10.48 12.66 -2.83
N PHE A 117 -11.33 12.59 -3.85
CA PHE A 117 -11.46 13.61 -4.89
C PHE A 117 -11.78 15.00 -4.34
N LEU A 118 -12.69 15.08 -3.37
CA LEU A 118 -13.07 16.33 -2.71
C LEU A 118 -11.90 16.94 -1.93
N VAL A 119 -11.04 16.10 -1.34
CA VAL A 119 -9.84 16.52 -0.61
C VAL A 119 -8.81 17.05 -1.60
N ILE A 120 -8.57 16.34 -2.72
CA ILE A 120 -7.68 16.79 -3.79
C ILE A 120 -8.14 18.13 -4.35
N ILE A 121 -9.44 18.28 -4.64
CA ILE A 121 -10.04 19.55 -5.06
C ILE A 121 -9.81 20.61 -3.99
N GLY A 122 -10.06 20.30 -2.73
CA GLY A 122 -9.84 21.22 -1.62
C GLY A 122 -8.40 21.72 -1.58
N VAL A 123 -7.43 20.81 -1.54
CA VAL A 123 -6.00 21.16 -1.55
C VAL A 123 -5.63 21.94 -2.82
N PHE A 124 -6.17 21.55 -3.98
CA PHE A 124 -5.93 22.27 -5.22
C PHE A 124 -6.43 23.72 -5.16
N PHE A 125 -7.68 23.96 -4.75
CA PHE A 125 -8.29 25.29 -4.74
C PHE A 125 -7.87 26.16 -3.55
N PHE A 126 -7.50 25.58 -2.41
CA PHE A 126 -7.13 26.32 -1.19
C PHE A 126 -5.61 26.45 -1.00
N TYR A 127 -4.79 25.59 -1.61
CA TYR A 127 -3.33 25.64 -1.49
C TYR A 127 -2.65 25.85 -2.85
N THR A 128 -2.78 24.91 -3.78
CA THR A 128 -1.98 24.89 -5.03
C THR A 128 -2.31 26.06 -5.95
N LEU A 129 -3.58 26.23 -6.31
CA LEU A 129 -4.05 27.25 -7.25
C LEU A 129 -3.80 28.68 -6.71
N PRO A 130 -4.13 29.04 -5.46
CA PRO A 130 -3.83 30.36 -4.93
C PRO A 130 -2.32 30.67 -4.92
N THR A 131 -1.49 29.69 -4.56
CA THR A 131 -0.02 29.83 -4.56
C THR A 131 0.49 30.16 -5.97
N LEU A 132 0.03 29.45 -6.99
CA LEU A 132 0.42 29.69 -8.38
C LEU A 132 -0.13 31.01 -8.93
N LEU A 133 -1.37 31.38 -8.61
CA LEU A 133 -1.95 32.67 -9.01
C LEU A 133 -1.17 33.84 -8.40
N LEU A 134 -0.81 33.75 -7.11
CA LEU A 134 0.04 34.72 -6.44
C LEU A 134 1.45 34.77 -7.08
N ALA A 135 2.00 33.62 -7.50
CA ALA A 135 3.28 33.57 -8.20
C ALA A 135 3.22 34.27 -9.55
N VAL A 136 2.20 34.01 -10.38
CA VAL A 136 1.96 34.74 -11.64
C VAL A 136 1.87 36.23 -11.38
N TRP A 137 1.14 36.61 -10.33
CA TRP A 137 0.96 38.00 -10.00
C TRP A 137 2.26 38.68 -9.54
N SER A 138 3.06 38.01 -8.70
CA SER A 138 4.43 38.44 -8.35
C SER A 138 5.30 38.65 -9.60
N VAL A 139 5.21 37.74 -10.58
CA VAL A 139 5.95 37.85 -11.86
C VAL A 139 5.48 39.07 -12.66
N ARG A 140 4.16 39.31 -12.75
CA ARG A 140 3.59 40.42 -13.55
C ARG A 140 3.75 41.80 -12.91
N MET A 141 3.92 41.88 -11.59
CA MET A 141 4.12 43.16 -10.91
C MET A 141 5.37 43.92 -11.39
N LYS A 142 5.26 45.25 -11.51
CA LYS A 142 6.39 46.12 -11.88
C LYS A 142 7.45 46.22 -10.77
N LYS A 143 7.00 46.22 -9.50
CA LYS A 143 7.87 46.29 -8.32
C LYS A 143 8.76 45.05 -8.23
N LYS A 144 9.98 45.24 -7.69
CA LYS A 144 11.02 44.23 -7.54
C LYS A 144 11.60 44.34 -6.13
N LEU A 145 12.10 43.24 -5.58
CA LEU A 145 12.88 43.25 -4.35
C LEU A 145 14.17 44.06 -4.56
N THR A 146 14.47 44.96 -3.62
CA THR A 146 15.70 45.75 -3.64
C THR A 146 16.90 44.88 -3.25
N ASN A 147 18.10 45.21 -3.75
CA ASN A 147 19.31 44.47 -3.39
C ASN A 147 19.60 44.56 -1.88
N SER A 148 19.34 45.71 -1.26
CA SER A 148 19.51 45.92 0.18
C SER A 148 18.58 45.03 1.00
N PHE A 149 17.30 44.91 0.60
CA PHE A 149 16.36 43.98 1.23
C PHE A 149 16.85 42.54 1.10
N ARG A 150 17.25 42.13 -0.11
CA ARG A 150 17.71 40.75 -0.38
C ARG A 150 18.94 40.37 0.44
N LYS A 151 19.96 41.24 0.49
CA LYS A 151 21.17 40.99 1.28
C LYS A 151 20.86 40.89 2.77
N ARG A 152 20.05 41.82 3.29
CA ARG A 152 19.65 41.84 4.71
C ARG A 152 18.92 40.54 5.10
N TRP A 153 17.95 40.13 4.29
CA TRP A 153 17.16 38.94 4.59
C TRP A 153 17.91 37.65 4.31
N ALA A 154 18.83 37.60 3.35
CA ALA A 154 19.71 36.46 3.16
C ALA A 154 20.58 36.20 4.40
N VAL A 155 21.18 37.25 4.99
CA VAL A 155 21.97 37.12 6.23
C VAL A 155 21.11 36.68 7.41
N ARG A 156 19.90 37.25 7.55
CA ARG A 156 18.95 36.82 8.60
C ARG A 156 18.52 35.36 8.43
N SER A 157 18.20 34.96 7.21
CA SER A 157 17.85 33.58 6.87
C SER A 157 18.98 32.63 7.24
N LEU A 158 20.22 32.98 6.89
CA LEU A 158 21.40 32.20 7.25
C LEU A 158 21.56 32.08 8.78
N GLY A 159 21.34 33.16 9.53
CA GLY A 159 21.36 33.12 11.00
C GLY A 159 20.30 32.19 11.59
N VAL A 160 19.05 32.25 11.09
CA VAL A 160 17.96 31.34 11.52
C VAL A 160 18.27 29.88 11.13
N PHE A 161 18.86 29.67 9.96
CA PHE A 161 19.27 28.34 9.51
C PHE A 161 20.36 27.75 10.43
N ILE A 162 21.38 28.54 10.78
CA ILE A 162 22.43 28.12 11.73
C ILE A 162 21.82 27.81 13.10
N LEU A 163 20.86 28.62 13.57
CA LEU A 163 20.15 28.33 14.83
C LEU A 163 19.43 26.98 14.78
N GLY A 164 18.77 26.66 13.65
CA GLY A 164 18.15 25.35 13.45
C GLY A 164 19.15 24.18 13.48
N ILE A 165 20.35 24.37 12.92
CA ILE A 165 21.43 23.38 13.01
C ILE A 165 21.86 23.19 14.46
N ILE A 166 22.00 24.28 15.23
CA ILE A 166 22.36 24.22 16.64
C ILE A 166 21.30 23.44 17.43
N LEU A 167 20.01 23.67 17.17
CA LEU A 167 18.92 22.89 17.79
C LEU A 167 19.03 21.39 17.46
N CYS A 168 19.37 21.04 16.22
CA CYS A 168 19.62 19.66 15.83
C CYS A 168 20.80 19.04 16.60
N MET A 169 21.87 19.80 16.85
CA MET A 169 23.02 19.34 17.64
C MET A 169 22.67 19.10 19.11
N LEU A 170 21.58 19.67 19.62
CA LEU A 170 21.07 19.42 20.97
C LEU A 170 20.15 18.20 21.06
N ALA A 171 19.70 17.64 19.93
CA ALA A 171 18.80 16.48 19.91
C ALA A 171 19.34 15.22 20.62
N PRO A 172 20.66 14.92 20.62
CA PRO A 172 21.19 13.78 21.37
C PRO A 172 20.97 13.86 22.88
N ILE A 173 20.82 15.08 23.44
CA ILE A 173 20.47 15.27 24.86
C ILE A 173 19.07 14.72 25.17
N GLN A 174 18.20 14.69 24.15
CA GLN A 174 16.85 14.14 24.22
C GLN A 174 16.79 12.69 23.71
N GLY A 175 17.95 12.03 23.54
CA GLY A 175 18.03 10.63 23.09
C GLY A 175 17.73 10.42 21.59
N HIS A 176 17.74 11.48 20.77
CA HIS A 176 17.39 11.40 19.35
C HIS A 176 18.59 11.68 18.44
N MET A 177 18.76 10.85 17.41
CA MET A 177 19.75 11.06 16.36
C MET A 177 19.09 11.67 15.13
N VAL A 178 19.46 12.91 14.82
CA VAL A 178 18.89 13.68 13.72
C VAL A 178 19.29 13.08 12.37
N SER A 179 18.30 12.84 11.50
CA SER A 179 18.49 12.34 10.14
C SER A 179 17.68 13.18 9.15
N LEU A 180 18.34 13.83 8.19
CA LEU A 180 17.66 14.57 7.11
C LEU A 180 16.73 13.67 6.27
N LYS A 181 17.05 12.38 6.19
CA LYS A 181 16.29 11.40 5.43
C LYS A 181 14.98 11.01 6.12
N ASN A 182 14.88 11.24 7.42
CA ASN A 182 13.72 10.82 8.23
C ASN A 182 12.96 12.03 8.80
N ASP A 183 13.66 13.03 9.31
CA ASP A 183 13.09 14.02 10.23
C ASP A 183 12.64 15.34 9.57
N PHE A 184 13.07 15.64 8.34
CA PHE A 184 12.86 16.95 7.71
C PHE A 184 12.16 16.87 6.36
N TYR A 185 10.96 17.42 6.28
CA TYR A 185 10.24 17.61 5.03
C TYR A 185 10.73 18.89 4.29
N PRO A 186 10.90 18.87 2.96
CA PRO A 186 10.65 17.75 2.02
C PRO A 186 11.86 16.84 1.77
N GLY A 187 12.95 16.97 2.54
CA GLY A 187 14.17 16.17 2.35
C GLY A 187 13.90 14.66 2.44
N ASN A 188 13.12 14.25 3.44
CA ASN A 188 12.67 12.87 3.61
C ASN A 188 11.78 12.37 2.45
N ALA A 189 10.80 13.15 2.00
CA ALA A 189 9.94 12.79 0.86
C ALA A 189 10.74 12.67 -0.45
N LEU A 190 11.71 13.55 -0.70
CA LEU A 190 12.59 13.46 -1.86
C LEU A 190 13.53 12.26 -1.79
N TYR A 191 14.04 11.94 -0.60
CA TYR A 191 14.83 10.72 -0.38
C TYR A 191 13.98 9.47 -0.64
N ASN A 192 12.74 9.44 -0.17
CA ASN A 192 11.80 8.35 -0.41
C ASN A 192 11.49 8.18 -1.91
N LEU A 193 11.33 9.28 -2.65
CA LEU A 193 11.16 9.26 -4.10
C LEU A 193 12.39 8.69 -4.82
N TYR A 194 13.60 9.15 -4.46
CA TYR A 194 14.85 8.60 -5.00
C TYR A 194 14.96 7.10 -4.75
N PHE A 195 14.65 6.67 -3.54
CA PHE A 195 14.69 5.26 -3.18
C PHE A 195 13.63 4.42 -3.92
N ALA A 196 12.44 4.97 -4.16
CA ALA A 196 11.41 4.34 -4.98
C ALA A 196 11.88 4.16 -6.44
N ILE A 197 12.53 5.17 -7.04
CA ILE A 197 13.08 5.09 -8.40
C ILE A 197 14.13 3.95 -8.49
N ASN A 198 15.06 3.89 -7.54
CA ASN A 198 16.06 2.82 -7.51
C ASN A 198 15.42 1.42 -7.38
N LYS A 199 14.36 1.29 -6.57
CA LYS A 199 13.62 0.02 -6.44
C LYS A 199 12.91 -0.37 -7.72
N ALA A 200 12.30 0.59 -8.41
CA ALA A 200 11.64 0.35 -9.70
C ALA A 200 12.66 -0.10 -10.77
N GLU A 201 13.86 0.48 -10.79
CA GLU A 201 14.95 0.06 -11.68
C GLU A 201 15.41 -1.37 -11.38
N LYS A 202 15.61 -1.72 -10.10
CA LYS A 202 15.92 -3.11 -9.70
C LYS A 202 14.85 -4.10 -10.14
N ASN A 203 13.57 -3.78 -9.93
CA ASN A 203 12.46 -4.60 -10.38
C ASN A 203 12.46 -4.79 -11.92
N SER A 204 12.71 -3.72 -12.68
CA SER A 204 12.82 -3.81 -14.15
C SER A 204 13.96 -4.73 -14.59
N ASN A 205 15.06 -4.77 -13.84
CA ASN A 205 16.23 -5.60 -14.13
C ASN A 205 16.13 -7.03 -13.56
N TYR A 206 15.06 -7.36 -12.84
CA TYR A 206 14.88 -8.65 -12.18
C TYR A 206 15.15 -9.85 -13.08
N HIS A 207 14.64 -9.83 -14.32
CA HIS A 207 14.80 -10.93 -15.27
C HIS A 207 16.27 -11.20 -15.66
N ILE A 208 17.15 -10.19 -15.52
CA ILE A 208 18.59 -10.29 -15.73
C ILE A 208 19.26 -10.73 -14.43
N THR A 209 18.99 -10.05 -13.32
CA THR A 209 19.69 -10.28 -12.04
C THR A 209 19.39 -11.65 -11.44
N SER A 210 18.21 -12.20 -11.68
CA SER A 210 17.81 -13.53 -11.21
C SER A 210 18.01 -14.65 -12.23
N SER A 211 18.65 -14.41 -13.38
CA SER A 211 18.71 -15.40 -14.47
C SER A 211 19.40 -16.70 -14.08
N ASP A 212 20.42 -16.61 -13.22
CA ASP A 212 21.29 -17.72 -12.84
C ASP A 212 20.89 -18.35 -11.50
N PHE A 213 19.85 -17.81 -10.85
CA PHE A 213 19.36 -18.33 -9.57
C PHE A 213 18.59 -19.64 -9.77
N THR A 214 18.85 -20.61 -8.90
CA THR A 214 18.13 -21.89 -8.84
C THR A 214 18.04 -22.37 -7.39
N PHE A 215 16.93 -23.00 -7.03
CA PHE A 215 16.76 -23.61 -5.71
C PHE A 215 17.38 -25.01 -5.64
N HIS A 216 17.73 -25.60 -6.80
CA HIS A 216 18.04 -27.02 -6.93
C HIS A 216 16.95 -27.91 -6.30
N ALA A 217 15.69 -27.50 -6.39
CA ALA A 217 14.61 -28.17 -5.71
C ALA A 217 14.31 -29.53 -6.35
N THR A 218 14.22 -30.57 -5.53
CA THR A 218 13.87 -31.94 -5.97
C THR A 218 12.73 -32.51 -5.15
N LYS A 219 11.88 -33.31 -5.79
CA LYS A 219 10.83 -34.08 -5.14
C LYS A 219 11.38 -35.47 -4.75
N ASN A 220 11.80 -35.63 -3.51
CA ASN A 220 12.43 -36.88 -3.03
C ASN A 220 11.42 -37.99 -2.67
N VAL A 221 10.16 -37.66 -2.42
CA VAL A 221 9.10 -38.62 -2.06
C VAL A 221 8.08 -38.64 -3.19
N GLN A 222 7.95 -39.77 -3.89
CA GLN A 222 6.81 -40.00 -4.78
C GLN A 222 5.64 -40.49 -3.95
N THR A 223 4.53 -39.78 -3.95
CA THR A 223 3.23 -40.35 -3.60
C THR A 223 2.99 -41.59 -4.45
N GLU A 224 2.46 -42.67 -3.87
CA GLU A 224 2.25 -43.97 -4.54
C GLU A 224 1.31 -43.85 -5.76
N GLY A 225 1.81 -43.35 -6.88
CA GLY A 225 1.06 -43.15 -8.13
C GLY A 225 -0.03 -42.08 -8.11
N LYS A 226 -0.26 -41.36 -7.00
CA LYS A 226 -1.29 -40.30 -6.91
C LYS A 226 -0.74 -38.94 -7.29
N ARG A 227 -1.43 -38.28 -8.22
CA ARG A 227 -1.25 -36.87 -8.56
C ARG A 227 -1.28 -36.00 -7.31
N GLU A 228 -0.35 -35.05 -7.20
CA GLU A 228 -0.34 -34.05 -6.13
C GLU A 228 -0.78 -32.68 -6.64
N ILE A 229 -1.66 -32.02 -5.90
CA ILE A 229 -2.11 -30.66 -6.21
C ILE A 229 -1.90 -29.80 -4.96
N TYR A 230 -1.11 -28.74 -5.08
CA TYR A 230 -0.91 -27.76 -4.02
C TYR A 230 -1.50 -26.43 -4.48
N VAL A 231 -2.39 -25.85 -3.67
CA VAL A 231 -3.02 -24.57 -3.97
C VAL A 231 -2.63 -23.56 -2.90
N LEU A 232 -1.88 -22.53 -3.30
CA LEU A 232 -1.60 -21.35 -2.48
C LEU A 232 -2.55 -20.23 -2.89
N VAL A 233 -3.50 -19.89 -2.02
CA VAL A 233 -4.39 -18.76 -2.20
C VAL A 233 -3.86 -17.58 -1.40
N VAL A 234 -3.33 -16.58 -2.10
CA VAL A 234 -2.94 -15.30 -1.53
C VAL A 234 -4.19 -14.41 -1.48
N GLY A 235 -4.70 -14.22 -0.27
CA GLY A 235 -5.79 -13.32 0.07
C GLY A 235 -5.34 -11.85 0.03
N GLU A 236 -6.33 -10.96 -0.05
CA GLU A 236 -6.09 -9.51 -0.09
C GLU A 236 -6.90 -8.82 1.02
N THR A 237 -6.22 -8.03 1.86
CA THR A 237 -6.83 -7.10 2.85
C THR A 237 -7.73 -7.76 3.93
N SER A 238 -7.78 -9.09 4.00
CA SER A 238 -8.61 -9.86 4.92
C SER A 238 -7.94 -9.96 6.30
N ARG A 239 -8.64 -9.56 7.37
CA ARG A 239 -8.12 -9.62 8.75
C ARG A 239 -8.84 -10.71 9.56
N ALA A 240 -8.09 -11.43 10.40
CA ALA A 240 -8.59 -12.67 11.04
C ALA A 240 -9.81 -12.43 11.94
N MET A 241 -9.88 -11.25 12.56
CA MET A 241 -10.91 -10.91 13.53
C MET A 241 -12.33 -10.77 12.95
N GLU A 242 -12.50 -10.71 11.61
CA GLU A 242 -13.82 -10.76 10.95
C GLU A 242 -14.15 -12.14 10.39
N TRP A 243 -13.35 -13.16 10.69
CA TRP A 243 -13.66 -14.54 10.33
C TRP A 243 -14.40 -15.22 11.48
N SER A 244 -15.62 -15.70 11.25
CA SER A 244 -16.39 -16.43 12.27
C SER A 244 -15.69 -17.71 12.73
N LEU A 245 -14.86 -18.29 11.86
CA LEU A 245 -13.93 -19.38 12.16
C LEU A 245 -12.99 -19.06 13.34
N TYR A 246 -12.66 -17.78 13.56
CA TYR A 246 -11.78 -17.28 14.62
C TYR A 246 -12.57 -16.71 15.81
N GLY A 247 -13.89 -16.95 15.87
CA GLY A 247 -14.76 -16.50 16.96
C GLY A 247 -15.43 -15.14 16.73
N TYR A 248 -15.39 -14.60 15.50
CA TYR A 248 -16.14 -13.39 15.17
C TYR A 248 -17.65 -13.58 15.36
N GLU A 249 -18.32 -12.54 15.84
CA GLU A 249 -19.74 -12.57 16.25
C GLU A 249 -20.73 -12.79 15.09
N ARG A 250 -20.34 -12.42 13.88
CA ARG A 250 -21.16 -12.56 12.66
C ARG A 250 -20.68 -13.76 11.87
N LYS A 251 -21.60 -14.52 11.30
CA LYS A 251 -21.32 -15.73 10.53
C LYS A 251 -20.78 -15.38 9.14
N THR A 252 -19.49 -15.08 9.06
CA THR A 252 -18.78 -14.67 7.84
C THR A 252 -18.08 -15.81 7.14
N THR A 253 -17.76 -16.92 7.81
CA THR A 253 -17.04 -18.05 7.19
C THR A 253 -17.77 -19.39 7.37
N PRO A 254 -19.05 -19.50 7.00
CA PRO A 254 -19.86 -20.68 7.24
C PRO A 254 -19.41 -21.94 6.51
N ARG A 255 -18.69 -21.81 5.38
CA ARG A 255 -18.19 -22.98 4.64
C ARG A 255 -16.91 -23.52 5.26
N MET A 256 -15.97 -22.64 5.59
CA MET A 256 -14.72 -23.04 6.24
C MET A 256 -14.99 -23.70 7.59
N GLU A 257 -15.95 -23.21 8.39
CA GLU A 257 -16.38 -23.85 9.65
C GLU A 257 -16.85 -25.31 9.51
N LYS A 258 -17.38 -25.69 8.34
CA LYS A 258 -17.91 -27.03 8.08
C LYS A 258 -16.95 -27.91 7.28
N LEU A 259 -15.80 -27.37 6.89
CA LEU A 259 -14.89 -28.04 5.98
C LEU A 259 -14.03 -29.05 6.75
N ASP A 260 -14.32 -30.34 6.60
CA ASP A 260 -13.49 -31.39 7.17
C ASP A 260 -12.05 -31.35 6.59
N GLY A 261 -11.08 -31.61 7.46
CA GLY A 261 -9.65 -31.52 7.14
C GLY A 261 -9.09 -30.09 7.14
N LEU A 262 -9.85 -29.08 7.58
CA LEU A 262 -9.37 -27.71 7.73
C LEU A 262 -8.67 -27.50 9.08
N VAL A 263 -7.51 -26.85 9.04
CA VAL A 263 -6.75 -26.37 10.19
C VAL A 263 -6.59 -24.85 10.05
N HIS A 264 -6.81 -24.09 11.11
CA HIS A 264 -6.64 -22.63 11.12
C HIS A 264 -5.71 -22.21 12.25
N PHE A 265 -4.90 -21.18 12.06
CA PHE A 265 -3.87 -20.78 13.01
C PHE A 265 -4.25 -19.44 13.63
N THR A 266 -4.40 -19.38 14.95
CA THR A 266 -4.96 -18.19 15.61
C THR A 266 -3.95 -17.07 15.87
N ASP A 267 -2.65 -17.37 15.96
CA ASP A 267 -1.60 -16.39 16.21
C ASP A 267 -0.69 -16.15 14.98
N VAL A 268 -1.25 -15.53 13.93
CA VAL A 268 -0.52 -15.21 12.70
C VAL A 268 -0.54 -13.71 12.40
N VAL A 269 0.67 -13.14 12.24
CA VAL A 269 0.86 -11.76 11.80
C VAL A 269 1.65 -11.71 10.49
N THR A 270 1.23 -10.83 9.58
CA THR A 270 1.99 -10.55 8.35
C THR A 270 3.22 -9.69 8.65
N GLN A 271 4.24 -9.82 7.80
CA GLN A 271 5.48 -9.07 7.89
C GLN A 271 5.40 -7.66 7.26
N SER A 272 4.33 -7.35 6.51
CA SER A 272 4.07 -6.03 5.94
C SER A 272 2.57 -5.76 5.83
N ASN A 273 2.17 -4.50 5.85
CA ASN A 273 0.77 -4.06 5.77
C ASN A 273 0.39 -3.53 4.38
N ASN A 274 1.05 -4.03 3.33
CA ASN A 274 0.79 -3.65 1.95
C ASN A 274 1.16 -4.77 0.98
N THR A 275 0.33 -4.95 -0.04
CA THR A 275 0.43 -6.02 -1.05
C THR A 275 1.80 -6.06 -1.72
N HIS A 276 2.35 -4.91 -2.10
CA HIS A 276 3.59 -4.84 -2.89
C HIS A 276 4.84 -5.33 -2.14
N LYS A 277 4.79 -5.48 -0.80
CA LYS A 277 5.84 -6.16 -0.01
C LYS A 277 5.39 -7.51 0.53
N SER A 278 4.16 -7.62 1.02
CA SER A 278 3.67 -8.85 1.63
C SER A 278 3.66 -10.01 0.65
N VAL A 279 3.18 -9.78 -0.58
CA VAL A 279 3.08 -10.85 -1.57
C VAL A 279 4.44 -11.35 -2.04
N PRO A 280 5.45 -10.50 -2.36
CA PRO A 280 6.80 -10.98 -2.64
C PRO A 280 7.43 -11.76 -1.47
N ILE A 281 7.18 -11.37 -0.22
CA ILE A 281 7.64 -12.11 0.97
C ILE A 281 6.97 -13.49 1.02
N ILE A 282 5.64 -13.58 0.84
CA ILE A 282 4.89 -14.84 0.83
C ILE A 282 5.42 -15.80 -0.25
N LEU A 283 5.86 -15.26 -1.38
CA LEU A 283 6.28 -16.03 -2.54
C LEU A 283 7.79 -16.30 -2.61
N SER A 284 8.60 -15.88 -1.65
CA SER A 284 10.07 -16.04 -1.73
C SER A 284 10.68 -16.41 -0.39
N ALA A 285 12.01 -16.57 -0.35
CA ALA A 285 12.76 -16.76 0.90
C ALA A 285 12.96 -15.44 1.68
N ALA A 286 12.50 -14.31 1.14
CA ALA A 286 12.66 -13.01 1.77
C ALA A 286 11.85 -12.88 3.07
N SER A 287 12.35 -12.03 3.95
CA SER A 287 11.68 -11.55 5.15
C SER A 287 11.61 -10.02 5.15
N ALA A 288 10.97 -9.43 6.16
CA ALA A 288 11.03 -7.99 6.38
C ALA A 288 12.46 -7.47 6.65
N GLU A 289 13.37 -8.33 7.14
CA GLU A 289 14.74 -7.95 7.49
C GLU A 289 15.67 -7.91 6.27
N ASP A 290 15.41 -8.74 5.26
CA ASP A 290 16.26 -8.95 4.08
C ASP A 290 15.49 -8.85 2.75
N TYR A 291 14.43 -8.03 2.72
CA TYR A 291 13.54 -7.80 1.56
C TYR A 291 14.24 -7.56 0.21
N GLY A 292 15.51 -7.10 0.22
CA GLY A 292 16.27 -6.86 -1.00
C GLY A 292 16.55 -8.11 -1.85
N VAL A 293 16.50 -9.32 -1.28
CA VAL A 293 16.82 -10.56 -2.01
C VAL A 293 15.84 -10.85 -3.16
N ILE A 294 14.62 -10.31 -3.09
CA ILE A 294 13.59 -10.51 -4.13
C ILE A 294 14.03 -10.01 -5.51
N TYR A 295 15.04 -9.14 -5.59
CA TYR A 295 15.54 -8.62 -6.85
C TYR A 295 16.54 -9.56 -7.54
N ASP A 296 17.09 -10.53 -6.80
CA ASP A 296 18.16 -11.41 -7.27
C ASP A 296 17.77 -12.91 -7.17
N GLU A 297 16.76 -13.24 -6.37
CA GLU A 297 16.28 -14.61 -6.14
C GLU A 297 14.92 -14.88 -6.79
N LYS A 298 14.68 -16.14 -7.18
CA LYS A 298 13.40 -16.59 -7.75
C LYS A 298 12.35 -16.84 -6.68
N SER A 299 11.09 -16.93 -7.10
CA SER A 299 9.96 -17.25 -6.22
C SER A 299 9.77 -18.76 -6.01
N ILE A 300 8.92 -19.10 -5.05
CA ILE A 300 8.42 -20.46 -4.77
C ILE A 300 7.82 -21.14 -6.02
N VAL A 301 7.32 -20.35 -6.99
CA VAL A 301 6.86 -20.86 -8.28
C VAL A 301 8.00 -21.58 -9.00
N THR A 302 9.20 -20.98 -9.06
CA THR A 302 10.37 -21.62 -9.66
C THR A 302 10.80 -22.86 -8.88
N ALA A 303 10.75 -22.84 -7.55
CA ALA A 303 11.07 -24.02 -6.72
C ALA A 303 10.15 -25.21 -7.04
N PHE A 304 8.84 -25.00 -7.16
CA PHE A 304 7.91 -26.07 -7.53
C PHE A 304 8.12 -26.56 -8.97
N LYS A 305 8.46 -25.65 -9.89
CA LYS A 305 8.80 -26.01 -11.27
C LYS A 305 10.04 -26.91 -11.34
N GLU A 306 11.11 -26.54 -10.63
CA GLU A 306 12.32 -27.36 -10.49
C GLU A 306 12.01 -28.74 -9.90
N ALA A 307 11.09 -28.80 -8.92
CA ALA A 307 10.63 -30.06 -8.32
C ALA A 307 9.70 -30.90 -9.23
N GLY A 308 9.43 -30.45 -10.47
CA GLY A 308 8.68 -31.19 -11.48
C GLY A 308 7.16 -31.00 -11.44
N PHE A 309 6.66 -29.94 -10.80
CA PHE A 309 5.26 -29.55 -10.87
C PHE A 309 5.01 -28.67 -12.09
N HIS A 310 3.84 -28.83 -12.72
CA HIS A 310 3.35 -27.80 -13.62
C HIS A 310 2.78 -26.65 -12.78
N THR A 311 3.26 -25.44 -13.06
CA THR A 311 2.99 -24.26 -12.23
C THR A 311 2.01 -23.33 -12.92
N VAL A 312 0.95 -22.96 -12.20
CA VAL A 312 -0.11 -22.10 -12.70
C VAL A 312 -0.35 -20.96 -11.74
N VAL A 313 -0.34 -19.74 -12.24
CA VAL A 313 -0.73 -18.55 -11.47
C VAL A 313 -2.01 -17.98 -12.06
N ILE A 314 -3.00 -17.70 -11.21
CA ILE A 314 -4.24 -17.00 -11.58
C ILE A 314 -4.38 -15.78 -10.68
N ALA A 315 -4.30 -14.58 -11.25
CA ALA A 315 -4.34 -13.33 -10.47
C ALA A 315 -5.53 -12.46 -10.90
N ASN A 316 -6.32 -12.01 -9.93
CA ASN A 316 -7.43 -11.08 -10.14
C ASN A 316 -7.06 -9.60 -9.98
N GLN A 317 -5.78 -9.32 -9.75
CA GLN A 317 -5.21 -7.96 -9.75
C GLN A 317 -4.27 -7.78 -10.95
N ASN A 318 -4.28 -6.59 -11.56
CA ASN A 318 -3.29 -6.27 -12.60
C ASN A 318 -2.01 -5.78 -11.94
N LEU A 319 -1.04 -6.68 -11.88
CA LEU A 319 0.26 -6.48 -11.23
C LEU A 319 1.41 -6.50 -12.25
N SER A 320 1.10 -6.24 -13.52
CA SER A 320 1.98 -6.50 -14.67
C SER A 320 3.35 -5.81 -14.59
N THR A 321 3.43 -4.60 -14.02
CA THR A 321 4.68 -3.83 -13.89
C THR A 321 5.37 -3.98 -12.53
N SER A 322 4.75 -4.70 -11.58
CA SER A 322 5.28 -4.89 -10.23
C SER A 322 6.22 -6.10 -10.12
N MET A 323 6.93 -6.18 -9.00
CA MET A 323 7.74 -7.36 -8.65
C MET A 323 6.87 -8.62 -8.54
N ILE A 324 5.63 -8.49 -8.08
CA ILE A 324 4.67 -9.60 -8.01
C ILE A 324 4.40 -10.15 -9.42
N GLY A 325 4.18 -9.28 -10.40
CA GLY A 325 3.99 -9.70 -11.79
C GLY A 325 5.22 -10.41 -12.36
N SER A 326 6.42 -10.01 -11.93
CA SER A 326 7.67 -10.70 -12.31
C SER A 326 7.74 -12.12 -11.76
N PHE A 327 7.37 -12.34 -10.49
CA PHE A 327 7.24 -13.67 -9.90
C PHE A 327 6.14 -14.51 -10.57
N TYR A 328 5.00 -13.91 -10.89
CA TYR A 328 3.89 -14.63 -11.56
C TYR A 328 4.27 -15.13 -12.96
N ARG A 329 5.11 -14.38 -13.67
CA ARG A 329 5.64 -14.79 -14.98
C ARG A 329 6.66 -15.92 -14.91
N GLU A 330 7.10 -16.34 -13.73
CA GLU A 330 7.90 -17.57 -13.58
C GLU A 330 7.08 -18.82 -13.81
N ALA A 331 5.75 -18.76 -13.66
CA ALA A 331 4.87 -19.91 -13.86
C ALA A 331 4.87 -20.39 -15.31
N ASP A 332 4.54 -21.66 -15.52
CA ASP A 332 4.33 -22.21 -16.87
C ASP A 332 3.10 -21.59 -17.52
N THR A 333 2.06 -21.31 -16.72
CA THR A 333 0.85 -20.63 -17.15
C THR A 333 0.53 -19.47 -16.21
N PHE A 334 0.45 -18.25 -16.73
CA PHE A 334 -0.04 -17.08 -15.99
C PHE A 334 -1.33 -16.54 -16.60
N ILE A 335 -2.41 -16.57 -15.80
CA ILE A 335 -3.74 -16.07 -16.16
C ILE A 335 -3.99 -14.77 -15.40
N ASP A 336 -3.90 -13.66 -16.12
CA ASP A 336 -4.22 -12.33 -15.61
C ASP A 336 -5.70 -12.02 -15.88
N MET A 337 -6.53 -12.11 -14.83
CA MET A 337 -7.97 -11.96 -14.97
C MET A 337 -8.38 -10.55 -15.42
N SER A 338 -7.52 -9.55 -15.21
CA SER A 338 -7.79 -8.18 -15.63
C SER A 338 -7.94 -8.04 -17.15
N GLN A 339 -7.38 -8.98 -17.92
CA GLN A 339 -7.47 -9.01 -19.38
C GLN A 339 -8.83 -9.46 -19.90
N PHE A 340 -9.64 -10.11 -19.05
CA PHE A 340 -10.99 -10.57 -19.41
C PHE A 340 -12.08 -9.58 -19.02
N LYS A 341 -11.72 -8.42 -18.45
CA LYS A 341 -12.69 -7.37 -18.12
C LYS A 341 -13.34 -6.82 -19.40
N PRO A 342 -14.68 -6.73 -19.46
CA PRO A 342 -15.34 -6.05 -20.56
C PRO A 342 -14.94 -4.57 -20.59
N LYS A 343 -14.74 -4.00 -21.78
CA LYS A 343 -14.30 -2.60 -21.96
C LYS A 343 -15.22 -1.58 -21.26
N SER A 344 -16.48 -1.93 -21.01
CA SER A 344 -17.47 -1.12 -20.28
C SER A 344 -17.28 -1.12 -18.75
N ALA A 345 -16.48 -2.03 -18.20
CA ALA A 345 -16.25 -2.23 -16.78
C ALA A 345 -14.80 -1.88 -16.37
N TYR A 346 -14.17 -0.92 -17.08
CA TYR A 346 -12.77 -0.55 -16.88
C TYR A 346 -12.46 -0.09 -15.44
N LEU A 347 -13.49 0.39 -14.72
CA LEU A 347 -13.36 0.94 -13.36
C LEU A 347 -13.72 -0.06 -12.24
N THR A 348 -14.19 -1.26 -12.55
CA THR A 348 -14.57 -2.28 -11.53
C THR A 348 -13.72 -3.54 -11.64
N SER A 349 -13.37 -4.16 -10.52
CA SER A 349 -12.75 -5.49 -10.50
C SER A 349 -13.75 -6.60 -10.87
N LEU A 350 -13.24 -7.71 -11.39
CA LEU A 350 -14.05 -8.93 -11.48
C LEU A 350 -14.19 -9.49 -10.07
N HIS A 351 -15.33 -10.11 -9.77
CA HIS A 351 -15.45 -10.85 -8.53
C HIS A 351 -14.57 -12.10 -8.58
N ASP A 352 -13.97 -12.49 -7.45
CA ASP A 352 -13.04 -13.62 -7.41
C ASP A 352 -13.67 -14.95 -7.86
N GLY A 353 -14.99 -15.15 -7.74
CA GLY A 353 -15.65 -16.35 -8.27
C GLY A 353 -15.49 -16.55 -9.79
N GLU A 354 -15.17 -15.50 -10.55
CA GLU A 354 -14.91 -15.59 -11.99
C GLU A 354 -13.62 -16.36 -12.33
N LEU A 355 -12.72 -16.60 -11.36
CA LEU A 355 -11.50 -17.38 -11.57
C LEU A 355 -11.74 -18.91 -11.60
N LEU A 356 -12.85 -19.37 -11.01
CA LEU A 356 -13.14 -20.80 -10.81
C LEU A 356 -13.15 -21.62 -12.12
N PRO A 357 -13.74 -21.14 -13.23
CA PRO A 357 -13.71 -21.88 -14.50
C PRO A 357 -12.29 -22.06 -15.08
N TYR A 358 -11.41 -21.08 -14.86
CA TYR A 358 -10.03 -21.14 -15.32
C TYR A 358 -9.21 -22.11 -14.47
N LEU A 359 -9.44 -22.14 -13.15
CA LEU A 359 -8.86 -23.14 -12.25
C LEU A 359 -9.27 -24.56 -12.67
N GLN A 360 -10.57 -24.81 -12.85
CA GLN A 360 -11.08 -26.13 -13.26
C GLN A 360 -10.44 -26.58 -14.58
N LYS A 361 -10.35 -25.68 -15.57
CA LYS A 361 -9.76 -25.98 -16.87
C LYS A 361 -8.30 -26.46 -16.75
N GLU A 362 -7.47 -25.80 -15.95
CA GLU A 362 -6.07 -26.21 -15.78
C GLU A 362 -5.94 -27.50 -14.93
N VAL A 363 -6.87 -27.73 -13.98
CA VAL A 363 -6.95 -29.01 -13.26
C VAL A 363 -7.28 -30.17 -14.22
N ASP A 364 -8.20 -29.98 -15.16
CA ASP A 364 -8.63 -31.03 -16.09
C ASP A 364 -7.62 -31.29 -17.22
N LYS A 365 -6.85 -30.26 -17.59
CA LYS A 365 -5.88 -30.30 -18.70
C LYS A 365 -4.57 -30.99 -18.34
N THR A 366 -4.22 -31.06 -17.05
CA THR A 366 -2.90 -31.54 -16.61
C THR A 366 -3.04 -32.83 -15.80
N ASP A 367 -2.53 -33.95 -16.29
CA ASP A 367 -2.55 -35.21 -15.54
C ASP A 367 -1.48 -35.29 -14.43
N GLY A 368 -0.43 -34.48 -14.55
CA GLY A 368 0.70 -34.44 -13.62
C GLY A 368 0.46 -33.60 -12.36
N ASN A 369 1.51 -33.49 -11.53
CA ASN A 369 1.46 -32.70 -10.31
C ASN A 369 1.29 -31.21 -10.64
N LEU A 370 0.46 -30.52 -9.86
CA LEU A 370 0.14 -29.10 -10.04
C LEU A 370 0.49 -28.27 -8.81
N PHE A 371 1.04 -27.10 -9.06
CA PHE A 371 1.13 -26.03 -8.07
C PHE A 371 0.40 -24.80 -8.58
N PHE A 372 -0.62 -24.38 -7.84
CA PHE A 372 -1.40 -23.18 -8.11
C PHE A 372 -1.00 -22.07 -7.15
N VAL A 373 -0.79 -20.87 -7.68
CA VAL A 373 -0.85 -19.63 -6.91
C VAL A 373 -2.07 -18.85 -7.38
N ILE A 374 -3.04 -18.64 -6.50
CA ILE A 374 -4.25 -17.86 -6.78
C ILE A 374 -4.16 -16.57 -5.99
N HIS A 375 -4.16 -15.42 -6.65
CA HIS A 375 -4.17 -14.12 -5.99
C HIS A 375 -5.52 -13.44 -6.17
N THR A 376 -6.26 -13.35 -5.09
CA THR A 376 -7.62 -12.81 -5.06
C THR A 376 -7.66 -11.30 -4.93
N TYR A 377 -8.75 -10.65 -5.33
CA TYR A 377 -9.04 -9.26 -5.00
C TYR A 377 -9.54 -9.11 -3.55
N GLY A 378 -10.09 -10.20 -2.99
CA GLY A 378 -10.37 -10.36 -1.57
C GLY A 378 -11.25 -9.27 -0.99
N SER A 379 -10.80 -8.69 0.12
CA SER A 379 -11.51 -7.61 0.82
C SER A 379 -10.89 -6.24 0.57
N HIS A 380 -10.23 -6.03 -0.58
CA HIS A 380 -9.67 -4.72 -0.92
C HIS A 380 -10.77 -3.66 -1.03
N PHE A 381 -10.54 -2.48 -0.46
CA PHE A 381 -11.44 -1.34 -0.58
C PHE A 381 -11.57 -0.90 -2.05
N ASN A 382 -12.75 -0.60 -2.61
CA ASN A 382 -14.10 -0.49 -2.01
C ASN A 382 -14.84 -1.84 -1.79
N TYR A 383 -15.13 -2.20 -0.53
CA TYR A 383 -15.61 -3.53 -0.15
C TYR A 383 -16.92 -3.96 -0.83
N HIS A 384 -17.86 -3.03 -1.03
CA HIS A 384 -19.15 -3.32 -1.65
C HIS A 384 -19.04 -3.82 -3.11
N GLU A 385 -17.91 -3.60 -3.75
CA GLU A 385 -17.64 -4.05 -5.12
C GLU A 385 -16.90 -5.39 -5.16
N ARG A 386 -16.68 -6.04 -4.02
CA ARG A 386 -15.92 -7.30 -3.92
C ARG A 386 -16.81 -8.54 -3.95
N TYR A 387 -18.12 -8.36 -3.94
CA TYR A 387 -19.10 -9.43 -3.94
C TYR A 387 -20.31 -9.08 -4.80
N PRO A 388 -20.97 -10.09 -5.42
CA PRO A 388 -22.21 -9.87 -6.14
C PRO A 388 -23.37 -9.56 -5.18
N LYS A 389 -24.45 -8.98 -5.69
CA LYS A 389 -25.61 -8.55 -4.89
C LYS A 389 -26.19 -9.66 -3.99
N ASP A 390 -26.13 -10.91 -4.43
CA ASP A 390 -26.65 -12.06 -3.69
C ASP A 390 -25.83 -12.37 -2.43
N PHE A 391 -24.65 -11.76 -2.27
CA PHE A 391 -23.78 -11.85 -1.11
C PHE A 391 -23.88 -10.62 -0.18
N ALA A 392 -24.85 -9.72 -0.41
CA ALA A 392 -25.10 -8.57 0.46
C ALA A 392 -25.91 -8.96 1.72
N PHE A 393 -25.36 -9.81 2.60
CA PHE A 393 -26.04 -10.35 3.78
C PHE A 393 -26.21 -9.31 4.91
N TYR A 394 -25.18 -8.50 5.15
CA TYR A 394 -25.19 -7.45 6.17
C TYR A 394 -25.51 -6.11 5.49
N THR A 395 -26.60 -5.46 5.90
CA THR A 395 -27.06 -4.19 5.31
C THR A 395 -27.39 -3.14 6.38
N PRO A 396 -27.37 -1.82 6.05
CA PRO A 396 -26.89 -1.24 4.79
C PRO A 396 -25.36 -1.39 4.64
N ASP A 397 -24.89 -1.64 3.44
CA ASP A 397 -23.49 -1.96 3.08
C ASP A 397 -22.82 -0.88 2.22
N LYS A 398 -23.61 0.02 1.63
CA LYS A 398 -23.08 1.14 0.83
C LYS A 398 -22.74 2.36 1.68
N ALA A 399 -21.48 2.80 1.64
CA ALA A 399 -21.00 4.03 2.28
C ALA A 399 -20.81 5.16 1.26
N GLU A 400 -21.07 6.40 1.65
CA GLU A 400 -20.82 7.60 0.83
C GLU A 400 -19.44 8.22 1.19
N GLY A 401 -18.40 7.42 0.99
CA GLY A 401 -17.00 7.79 1.21
C GLY A 401 -16.41 7.32 2.55
N ILE A 402 -15.14 7.64 2.74
CA ILE A 402 -14.31 7.20 3.88
C ILE A 402 -14.53 8.15 5.06
N ARG A 403 -15.43 7.79 5.98
CA ARG A 403 -15.70 8.55 7.22
C ARG A 403 -16.12 7.63 8.36
N ALA A 404 -15.70 7.98 9.58
CA ALA A 404 -16.10 7.27 10.79
C ALA A 404 -17.63 7.21 10.97
N SER A 405 -18.38 8.21 10.47
CA SER A 405 -19.85 8.20 10.47
C SER A 405 -20.46 7.07 9.64
N TYR A 406 -19.72 6.51 8.68
CA TYR A 406 -20.12 5.37 7.86
C TYR A 406 -19.52 4.04 8.32
N LYS A 407 -18.89 3.98 9.51
CA LYS A 407 -18.23 2.76 10.03
C LYS A 407 -19.13 1.53 9.95
N LYS A 408 -20.43 1.67 10.24
CA LYS A 408 -21.39 0.55 10.18
C LYS A 408 -21.53 0.00 8.75
N GLN A 409 -21.68 0.86 7.75
CA GLN A 409 -21.83 0.48 6.35
C GLN A 409 -20.54 -0.14 5.80
N LEU A 410 -19.40 0.45 6.16
CA LEU A 410 -18.07 -0.05 5.79
C LEU A 410 -17.82 -1.44 6.38
N ARG A 411 -18.14 -1.65 7.66
CA ARG A 411 -18.02 -2.97 8.30
C ARG A 411 -18.99 -3.99 7.72
N ASN A 412 -20.23 -3.60 7.43
CA ASN A 412 -21.21 -4.48 6.79
C ASN A 412 -20.74 -4.95 5.40
N SER A 413 -20.20 -4.04 4.58
CA SER A 413 -19.66 -4.41 3.27
C SER A 413 -18.38 -5.23 3.38
N TYR A 414 -17.51 -4.95 4.35
CA TYR A 414 -16.33 -5.77 4.63
C TYR A 414 -16.72 -7.21 5.04
N ASP A 415 -17.67 -7.37 5.97
CA ASP A 415 -18.12 -8.71 6.38
C ASP A 415 -18.73 -9.51 5.20
N ASN A 416 -19.41 -8.83 4.27
CA ASN A 416 -19.93 -9.45 3.04
C ASN A 416 -18.79 -9.90 2.10
N SER A 417 -17.68 -9.15 2.00
CA SER A 417 -16.51 -9.56 1.18
C SER A 417 -15.77 -10.75 1.78
N ILE A 418 -15.70 -10.85 3.11
CA ILE A 418 -15.20 -12.06 3.81
C ILE A 418 -16.11 -13.26 3.51
N HIS A 419 -17.44 -13.08 3.56
CA HIS A 419 -18.38 -14.14 3.22
C HIS A 419 -18.27 -14.60 1.75
N TYR A 420 -17.94 -13.69 0.84
CA TYR A 420 -17.68 -14.07 -0.55
C TYR A 420 -16.34 -14.82 -0.71
N THR A 421 -15.31 -14.43 0.05
CA THR A 421 -14.03 -15.16 0.10
C THR A 421 -14.23 -16.59 0.64
N ASP A 422 -15.00 -16.76 1.72
CA ASP A 422 -15.40 -18.09 2.25
C ASP A 422 -16.08 -18.96 1.18
N TYR A 423 -16.96 -18.36 0.38
CA TYR A 423 -17.59 -19.04 -0.75
C TYR A 423 -16.58 -19.51 -1.78
N VAL A 424 -15.70 -18.62 -2.27
CA VAL A 424 -14.70 -18.94 -3.29
C VAL A 424 -13.75 -20.04 -2.81
N LEU A 425 -13.24 -19.95 -1.59
CA LEU A 425 -12.39 -20.99 -0.98
C LEU A 425 -13.12 -22.33 -0.88
N GLY A 426 -14.40 -22.30 -0.52
CA GLY A 426 -15.24 -23.48 -0.47
C GLY A 426 -15.46 -24.14 -1.83
N GLU A 427 -15.66 -23.36 -2.89
CA GLU A 427 -15.76 -23.88 -4.26
C GLU A 427 -14.44 -24.48 -4.75
N ILE A 428 -13.30 -23.88 -4.40
CA ILE A 428 -11.97 -24.46 -4.67
C ILE A 428 -11.83 -25.82 -3.99
N ALA A 429 -12.13 -25.91 -2.69
CA ALA A 429 -12.07 -27.18 -1.96
C ALA A 429 -13.00 -28.25 -2.57
N ASP A 430 -14.21 -27.88 -2.97
CA ASP A 430 -15.16 -28.80 -3.59
C ASP A 430 -14.70 -29.28 -4.98
N MET A 431 -14.06 -28.41 -5.78
CA MET A 431 -13.43 -28.83 -7.04
C MET A 431 -12.30 -29.83 -6.77
N MET A 432 -11.43 -29.54 -5.79
CA MET A 432 -10.32 -30.42 -5.44
C MET A 432 -10.77 -31.78 -4.90
N LYS A 433 -11.85 -31.84 -4.12
CA LYS A 433 -12.44 -33.10 -3.61
C LYS A 433 -12.97 -34.02 -4.70
N LYS A 434 -13.32 -33.49 -5.87
CA LYS A 434 -13.76 -34.28 -7.02
C LYS A 434 -12.61 -34.96 -7.75
N THR A 435 -11.37 -34.62 -7.41
CA THR A 435 -10.17 -35.26 -7.94
C THR A 435 -9.76 -36.44 -7.06
N ASP A 436 -9.14 -37.47 -7.64
CA ASP A 436 -8.50 -38.56 -6.89
C ASP A 436 -7.08 -38.19 -6.40
N ALA A 437 -6.75 -36.89 -6.40
CA ALA A 437 -5.42 -36.38 -6.10
C ALA A 437 -5.16 -36.21 -4.59
N CYS A 438 -3.88 -36.22 -4.23
CA CYS A 438 -3.40 -35.78 -2.92
C CYS A 438 -3.34 -34.25 -2.91
N VAL A 439 -4.27 -33.59 -2.21
CA VAL A 439 -4.46 -32.13 -2.29
C VAL A 439 -4.27 -31.44 -0.95
N SER A 440 -3.60 -30.29 -0.99
CA SER A 440 -3.56 -29.33 0.12
C SER A 440 -3.82 -27.92 -0.42
N MET A 441 -4.67 -27.15 0.26
CA MET A 441 -4.91 -25.74 -0.02
C MET A 441 -4.49 -24.90 1.19
N LEU A 442 -3.55 -23.99 0.99
CA LEU A 442 -3.17 -22.97 1.97
C LEU A 442 -3.81 -21.64 1.55
N TYR A 443 -4.52 -20.99 2.46
CA TYR A 443 -4.95 -19.61 2.31
C TYR A 443 -4.35 -18.75 3.42
N LEU A 444 -3.81 -17.60 3.03
CA LEU A 444 -3.39 -16.54 3.93
C LEU A 444 -3.68 -15.18 3.31
N SER A 445 -4.10 -14.21 4.11
CA SER A 445 -4.17 -12.82 3.62
C SER A 445 -2.78 -12.19 3.56
N ASP A 446 -2.54 -11.31 2.61
CA ASP A 446 -1.30 -10.55 2.52
C ASP A 446 -1.15 -9.54 3.69
N HIS A 447 -2.26 -8.91 4.08
CA HIS A 447 -2.41 -8.07 5.26
C HIS A 447 -3.89 -7.94 5.67
N GLY A 448 -4.12 -7.26 6.79
CA GLY A 448 -5.44 -6.86 7.28
C GLY A 448 -5.82 -5.43 6.86
N GLU A 449 -6.67 -4.77 7.65
CA GLU A 449 -7.28 -3.49 7.29
C GLU A 449 -7.71 -2.70 8.54
N ASP A 450 -7.58 -1.37 8.56
CA ASP A 450 -8.26 -0.53 9.56
C ASP A 450 -9.66 -0.10 9.07
N ILE A 451 -10.65 -0.19 9.96
CA ILE A 451 -12.05 0.22 9.75
C ILE A 451 -12.51 1.09 10.94
N PHE A 452 -11.76 2.15 11.25
CA PHE A 452 -12.00 3.08 12.36
C PHE A 452 -12.09 2.37 13.73
N ASP A 453 -11.25 1.37 13.96
CA ASP A 453 -11.42 0.42 15.05
C ASP A 453 -11.19 1.00 16.45
N ASP A 454 -10.26 1.95 16.58
CA ASP A 454 -9.89 2.54 17.88
C ASP A 454 -9.86 4.09 17.85
N ALA A 455 -9.38 4.68 18.95
CA ALA A 455 -9.34 6.13 19.16
C ALA A 455 -8.49 6.89 18.12
N ARG A 456 -7.58 6.21 17.41
CA ARG A 456 -6.79 6.78 16.31
C ARG A 456 -7.63 7.01 15.06
N ALA A 457 -8.80 6.37 14.96
CA ALA A 457 -9.75 6.49 13.85
C ALA A 457 -9.10 6.30 12.47
N ARG A 458 -8.14 5.36 12.38
CA ARG A 458 -7.47 5.00 11.13
C ARG A 458 -8.40 4.20 10.22
N TYR A 459 -8.08 4.24 8.93
CA TYR A 459 -8.82 3.54 7.89
C TYR A 459 -7.86 3.15 6.75
N LEU A 460 -8.17 2.08 6.02
CA LEU A 460 -7.29 1.42 5.04
C LEU A 460 -6.07 0.74 5.70
N HIS A 461 -5.11 0.39 4.87
CA HIS A 461 -3.84 -0.23 5.21
C HIS A 461 -2.68 0.66 4.72
N ALA A 462 -1.46 0.10 4.69
CA ALA A 462 -0.22 0.81 4.34
C ALA A 462 0.09 2.03 5.23
N SER A 463 -0.43 2.06 6.46
CA SER A 463 -0.05 3.09 7.42
C SER A 463 1.44 2.96 7.76
N PRO A 464 2.23 4.05 7.75
CA PRO A 464 3.64 4.00 8.14
C PRO A 464 3.86 3.48 9.57
N ILE A 465 2.86 3.65 10.43
CA ILE A 465 2.81 3.05 11.77
C ILE A 465 1.68 2.02 11.74
N PRO A 466 1.93 0.73 11.49
CA PRO A 466 0.87 -0.26 11.36
C PRO A 466 0.06 -0.44 12.65
N THR A 467 -1.20 -0.84 12.52
CA THR A 467 -2.06 -1.28 13.63
C THR A 467 -2.07 -2.80 13.71
N TYR A 468 -2.50 -3.36 14.85
CA TYR A 468 -2.75 -4.80 14.95
C TYR A 468 -3.77 -5.29 13.89
N TYR A 469 -4.77 -4.46 13.57
CA TYR A 469 -5.81 -4.75 12.59
C TYR A 469 -5.28 -4.91 11.16
N GLN A 470 -4.17 -4.23 10.84
CA GLN A 470 -3.47 -4.38 9.56
C GLN A 470 -2.54 -5.59 9.52
N LEU A 471 -2.17 -6.16 10.69
CA LEU A 471 -1.15 -7.19 10.78
C LEU A 471 -1.72 -8.59 11.06
N HIS A 472 -2.80 -8.72 11.84
CA HIS A 472 -3.39 -10.00 12.21
C HIS A 472 -4.26 -10.57 11.08
N ILE A 473 -3.80 -11.64 10.46
CA ILE A 473 -4.37 -12.19 9.21
C ILE A 473 -4.92 -13.60 9.41
N PRO A 474 -5.97 -14.00 8.66
CA PRO A 474 -6.39 -15.39 8.62
C PRO A 474 -5.31 -16.22 7.93
N TYR A 475 -5.02 -17.39 8.49
CA TYR A 475 -4.12 -18.39 7.92
C TYR A 475 -4.72 -19.78 8.14
N ILE A 476 -5.07 -20.46 7.05
CA ILE A 476 -5.73 -21.76 7.09
C ILE A 476 -5.11 -22.74 6.10
N ILE A 477 -5.08 -24.02 6.45
CA ILE A 477 -4.68 -25.11 5.57
C ILE A 477 -5.78 -26.16 5.54
N TRP A 478 -6.25 -26.49 4.35
CA TRP A 478 -7.17 -27.60 4.12
C TRP A 478 -6.43 -28.78 3.48
N PHE A 479 -6.71 -29.99 3.97
CA PHE A 479 -6.13 -31.24 3.48
C PHE A 479 -7.22 -32.20 2.99
N SER A 480 -7.04 -32.77 1.80
CA SER A 480 -7.93 -33.83 1.31
C SER A 480 -7.74 -35.15 2.09
N ASP A 481 -8.71 -36.04 2.02
CA ASP A 481 -8.62 -37.39 2.63
C ASP A 481 -7.39 -38.15 2.15
N ALA A 482 -7.10 -38.05 0.84
CA ALA A 482 -5.91 -38.66 0.25
C ALA A 482 -4.62 -38.05 0.83
N TYR A 483 -4.59 -36.74 1.10
CA TYR A 483 -3.43 -36.10 1.73
C TYR A 483 -3.24 -36.61 3.16
N ARG A 484 -4.31 -36.63 3.96
CA ARG A 484 -4.27 -37.09 5.36
C ARG A 484 -3.83 -38.56 5.47
N ALA A 485 -4.22 -39.40 4.52
CA ALA A 485 -3.80 -40.80 4.47
C ALA A 485 -2.33 -40.97 4.03
N THR A 486 -1.86 -40.14 3.10
CA THR A 486 -0.50 -40.25 2.53
C THR A 486 0.56 -39.60 3.42
N TYR A 487 0.21 -38.50 4.08
CA TYR A 487 1.11 -37.72 4.94
C TYR A 487 0.50 -37.49 6.34
N PRO A 488 0.18 -38.55 7.10
CA PRO A 488 -0.48 -38.43 8.39
C PRO A 488 0.35 -37.61 9.39
N GLU A 489 1.68 -37.79 9.41
CA GLU A 489 2.56 -37.05 10.31
C GLU A 489 2.55 -35.54 10.05
N LYS A 490 2.48 -35.11 8.78
CA LYS A 490 2.38 -33.69 8.42
C LYS A 490 1.06 -33.11 8.92
N TYR A 491 -0.05 -33.80 8.66
CA TYR A 491 -1.37 -33.37 9.13
C TYR A 491 -1.44 -33.28 10.66
N GLN A 492 -0.96 -34.29 11.38
CA GLN A 492 -0.93 -34.27 12.85
C GLN A 492 -0.03 -33.15 13.39
N THR A 493 1.10 -32.89 12.74
CA THR A 493 1.98 -31.77 13.10
C THR A 493 1.25 -30.43 12.89
N THR A 494 0.55 -30.24 11.77
CA THR A 494 -0.24 -29.03 11.53
C THR A 494 -1.32 -28.85 12.59
N MET A 495 -2.08 -29.90 12.92
CA MET A 495 -3.09 -29.88 13.99
C MET A 495 -2.51 -29.50 15.35
N ALA A 496 -1.31 -29.98 15.68
CA ALA A 496 -0.64 -29.66 16.94
C ALA A 496 -0.21 -28.18 17.05
N HIS A 497 -0.11 -27.47 15.93
CA HIS A 497 0.28 -26.05 15.86
C HIS A 497 -0.90 -25.11 15.61
N GLN A 498 -2.14 -25.57 15.79
CA GLN A 498 -3.36 -24.76 15.59
C GLN A 498 -3.47 -23.54 16.56
N ALA A 499 -2.54 -23.38 17.51
CA ALA A 499 -2.59 -22.43 18.62
C ALA A 499 -2.55 -20.95 18.21
#